data_AF-A0A1S8KM29-F1
#
_entry.id   AF-A0A1S8KM29-F1
#
_cell.length_a   1.000
_cell.length_b   1.000
_cell.length_c   1.000
_cell.angle_alpha   90.00
_cell.angle_beta   90.00
_cell.angle_gamma   90.00
#
_symmetry.space_group_name_H-M   'P 1'
#
loop_
_entity.id
_entity.type
_entity.pdbx_description
1 polymer ?
#
loop_
_entity_poly.entity_id
_entity_poly.type
_entity_poly.pdbx_seq_one_letter_code
_entity_poly.pdbx_strand_id
1 'polypeptide(L)'
;MTTRTAPSTRELTLAAMLTALAIFIPMVMPIRLIIGPASYTLASHLPIFLAMFIKPRVGIIAAIGATIGFLIAGLPIVIVLRAASHLIFAAIGAYYLQAHPTTLNIPKKRYFFSFWLNIIHALAEVVVVALMTNQAGVEVNYFYMLGILIGVGTLIHGMVDLELAYFFAHTISQRTRHQLLP
;
A
#
# COMPACT_ATOMS: atom_id res chain seq x y z
N MET A 1 -13.40 26.45 -3.68
CA MET A 1 -13.08 26.29 -5.11
C MET A 1 -11.63 25.83 -5.21
N THR A 2 -11.36 24.52 -5.30
CA THR A 2 -9.98 24.01 -5.39
C THR A 2 -9.51 24.07 -6.83
N THR A 3 -8.62 25.01 -7.16
CA THR A 3 -7.97 25.06 -8.48
C THR A 3 -7.14 23.80 -8.67
N ARG A 4 -7.60 22.90 -9.55
CA ARG A 4 -6.91 21.64 -9.87
C ARG A 4 -5.67 22.00 -10.70
N THR A 5 -4.51 22.13 -10.06
CA THR A 5 -3.24 22.36 -10.76
C THR A 5 -2.74 21.05 -11.35
N ALA A 6 -2.18 21.12 -12.57
CA ALA A 6 -1.56 19.96 -13.21
C ALA A 6 -0.44 19.36 -12.31
N PRO A 7 -0.13 18.05 -12.46
CA PRO A 7 1.02 17.47 -11.78
C PRO A 7 2.31 18.18 -12.20
N SER A 8 3.14 18.55 -11.23
CA SER A 8 4.50 19.03 -11.51
C SER A 8 5.37 17.90 -12.05
N THR A 9 6.40 18.22 -12.83
CA THR A 9 7.38 17.24 -13.33
C THR A 9 7.96 16.39 -12.20
N ARG A 10 8.27 17.00 -11.05
CA ARG A 10 8.75 16.27 -9.86
C ARG A 10 7.76 15.20 -9.39
N GLU A 11 6.47 15.52 -9.33
CA GLU A 11 5.45 14.56 -8.88
C GLU A 11 5.26 13.43 -9.88
N LEU A 12 5.33 13.72 -11.18
CA LEU A 12 5.30 12.69 -12.22
C LEU A 12 6.51 11.76 -12.11
N THR A 13 7.72 12.30 -11.93
CA THR A 13 8.94 11.50 -11.74
C THR A 13 8.86 10.63 -10.49
N LEU A 14 8.40 11.19 -9.36
CA LEU A 14 8.23 10.42 -8.12
C LEU A 14 7.16 9.34 -8.27
N ALA A 15 6.03 9.64 -8.89
CA ALA A 15 4.98 8.65 -9.14
C ALA A 15 5.50 7.51 -10.03
N ALA A 16 6.21 7.83 -11.12
CA ALA A 16 6.78 6.83 -12.02
C ALA A 16 7.82 5.94 -11.30
N MET A 17 8.73 6.54 -10.54
CA MET A 17 9.75 5.82 -9.78
C MET A 17 9.14 4.92 -8.71
N LEU A 18 8.18 5.43 -7.93
CA LEU A 18 7.52 4.64 -6.88
C LEU A 18 6.63 3.54 -7.47
N THR A 19 6.01 3.78 -8.62
CA THR A 19 5.31 2.74 -9.39
C THR A 19 6.27 1.63 -9.80
N ALA A 20 7.43 1.98 -10.38
CA ALA A 20 8.43 1.00 -10.78
C ALA A 20 8.92 0.18 -9.58
N LEU A 21 9.15 0.81 -8.42
CA LEU A 21 9.52 0.11 -7.19
C LEU A 21 8.39 -0.79 -6.66
N ALA A 22 7.13 -0.34 -6.72
CA ALA A 22 5.98 -1.15 -6.32
C ALA A 22 5.85 -2.43 -7.16
N ILE A 23 6.21 -2.35 -8.44
CA ILE A 23 6.26 -3.52 -9.32
C ILE A 23 7.47 -4.40 -9.02
N PHE A 24 8.63 -3.77 -8.89
CA PHE A 24 9.92 -4.45 -8.80
C PHE A 24 10.12 -5.21 -7.48
N ILE A 25 9.81 -4.60 -6.33
CA ILE A 25 10.07 -5.19 -5.01
C ILE A 25 9.45 -6.60 -4.89
N PRO A 26 8.15 -6.81 -5.18
CA PRO A 26 7.55 -8.14 -5.05
C PRO A 26 8.13 -9.20 -5.99
N MET A 27 8.77 -8.79 -7.10
CA MET A 27 9.39 -9.70 -8.05
C MET A 27 10.76 -10.21 -7.59
N VAL A 28 11.54 -9.38 -6.89
CA VAL A 28 12.94 -9.69 -6.57
C VAL A 28 13.22 -9.86 -5.07
N MET A 29 12.30 -9.43 -4.20
CA MET A 29 12.56 -9.45 -2.76
C MET A 29 12.70 -10.88 -2.22
N PRO A 30 13.84 -11.24 -1.60
CA PRO A 30 14.08 -12.59 -1.11
C PRO A 30 13.26 -12.92 0.14
N ILE A 31 12.88 -11.91 0.92
CA ILE A 31 12.09 -12.07 2.15
C ILE A 31 10.61 -12.05 1.76
N ARG A 32 10.11 -13.21 1.33
CA ARG A 32 8.70 -13.44 1.01
C ARG A 32 8.19 -14.76 1.57
N LEU A 33 6.93 -14.76 2.02
CA LEU A 33 6.23 -15.91 2.55
C LEU A 33 4.91 -16.07 1.79
N ILE A 34 4.71 -17.24 1.19
CA ILE A 34 3.51 -17.57 0.41
C ILE A 34 2.82 -18.77 1.07
N ILE A 35 1.58 -18.58 1.51
CA ILE A 35 0.76 -19.63 2.13
C ILE A 35 -0.62 -19.59 1.46
N GLY A 36 -0.86 -20.51 0.52
CA GLY A 36 -2.08 -20.49 -0.30
C GLY A 36 -2.22 -19.16 -1.05
N PRO A 37 -3.38 -18.48 -1.00
CA PRO A 37 -3.57 -17.18 -1.65
C PRO A 37 -2.95 -16.01 -0.86
N ALA A 38 -2.48 -16.24 0.36
CA ALA A 38 -1.80 -15.22 1.16
C ALA A 38 -0.33 -15.11 0.71
N SER A 39 0.12 -13.88 0.49
CA SER A 39 1.50 -13.58 0.12
C SER A 39 1.95 -12.34 0.87
N TYR A 40 3.01 -12.47 1.65
CA TYR A 40 3.66 -11.40 2.39
C TYR A 40 5.06 -11.22 1.84
N THR A 41 5.33 -10.05 1.27
CA THR A 41 6.66 -9.71 0.79
C THR A 41 7.11 -8.46 1.52
N LEU A 42 8.24 -8.53 2.22
CA LEU A 42 8.74 -7.42 3.02
C LEU A 42 8.87 -6.17 2.15
N ALA A 43 8.37 -5.02 2.63
CA ALA A 43 8.40 -3.74 1.94
C ALA A 43 7.62 -3.69 0.61
N SER A 44 6.73 -4.64 0.34
CA SER A 44 5.91 -4.63 -0.89
C SER A 44 4.98 -3.41 -0.99
N HIS A 45 4.46 -2.91 0.13
CA HIS A 45 3.61 -1.71 0.14
C HIS A 45 4.38 -0.41 0.41
N LEU A 46 5.69 -0.52 0.72
CA LEU A 46 6.54 0.64 1.03
C LEU A 46 6.45 1.74 -0.04
N PRO A 47 6.54 1.45 -1.35
CA PRO A 47 6.47 2.50 -2.37
C PRO A 47 5.10 3.19 -2.43
N ILE A 48 4.02 2.46 -2.16
CA ILE A 48 2.66 3.01 -2.11
C ILE A 48 2.49 3.91 -0.89
N PHE A 49 3.01 3.51 0.28
CA PHE A 49 3.02 4.37 1.46
C PHE A 49 3.87 5.64 1.27
N LEU A 50 5.05 5.54 0.67
CA LEU A 50 5.85 6.72 0.32
C LEU A 50 5.10 7.66 -0.63
N ALA A 51 4.43 7.11 -1.65
CA ALA A 51 3.62 7.88 -2.58
C ALA A 51 2.47 8.60 -1.89
N MET A 52 1.83 7.92 -0.93
CA MET A 52 0.75 8.43 -0.09
C MET A 52 1.20 9.58 0.82
N PHE A 53 2.42 9.53 1.37
CA PHE A 53 2.97 10.61 2.20
C PHE A 53 3.26 11.88 1.40
N ILE A 54 3.58 11.75 0.11
CA ILE A 54 3.93 12.89 -0.74
C ILE A 54 2.69 13.72 -1.07
N LYS A 55 1.73 13.13 -1.81
CA LYS A 55 0.45 13.78 -2.19
C LYS A 55 -0.59 12.75 -2.65
N PRO A 56 -1.90 13.05 -2.56
CA PRO A 56 -2.97 12.16 -3.03
C PRO A 56 -2.81 11.73 -4.49
N ARG A 57 -2.47 12.66 -5.39
CA ARG A 57 -2.26 12.33 -6.80
C ARG A 57 -1.10 11.35 -7.04
N VAL A 58 -0.03 11.44 -6.26
CA VAL A 58 1.15 10.56 -6.39
C VAL A 58 0.78 9.16 -5.92
N GLY A 59 0.11 9.04 -4.76
CA GLY A 59 -0.41 7.77 -4.24
C GLY A 59 -1.37 7.07 -5.19
N ILE A 60 -2.33 7.81 -5.76
CA ILE A 60 -3.32 7.26 -6.71
C ILE A 60 -2.63 6.76 -7.99
N ILE A 61 -1.73 7.56 -8.58
CA ILE A 61 -1.01 7.15 -9.79
C ILE A 61 -0.15 5.91 -9.52
N ALA A 62 0.53 5.86 -8.37
CA ALA A 62 1.37 4.73 -8.01
C ALA A 62 0.57 3.42 -7.82
N ALA A 63 -0.60 3.49 -7.15
CA ALA A 63 -1.46 2.32 -6.97
C ALA A 63 -2.03 1.80 -8.30
N ILE A 64 -2.52 2.71 -9.16
CA ILE A 64 -3.04 2.35 -10.49
C ILE A 64 -1.90 1.78 -11.35
N GLY A 65 -0.75 2.44 -11.36
CA GLY A 65 0.42 2.01 -12.12
C GLY A 65 0.93 0.64 -11.69
N ALA A 66 0.97 0.36 -10.39
CA ALA A 66 1.36 -0.95 -9.86
C ALA A 66 0.37 -2.03 -10.29
N THR A 67 -0.94 -1.73 -10.23
CA THR A 67 -2.00 -2.65 -10.69
C THR A 67 -1.84 -3.01 -12.16
N ILE A 68 -1.68 -2.01 -13.02
CA ILE A 68 -1.46 -2.20 -14.46
C ILE A 68 -0.14 -2.95 -14.70
N GLY A 69 0.92 -2.61 -13.96
CA GLY A 69 2.21 -3.28 -14.04
C GLY A 69 2.14 -4.76 -13.70
N PHE A 70 1.42 -5.12 -12.62
CA PHE A 70 1.18 -6.52 -12.25
C PHE A 70 0.37 -7.28 -13.29
N LEU A 71 -0.62 -6.62 -13.92
CA LEU A 71 -1.38 -7.20 -15.01
C LEU A 71 -0.49 -7.48 -16.23
N ILE A 72 0.33 -6.51 -16.64
CA ILE A 72 1.26 -6.65 -17.77
C ILE A 72 2.33 -7.70 -17.48
N ALA A 73 2.78 -7.80 -16.23
CA ALA A 73 3.75 -8.80 -15.80
C ALA A 73 3.18 -10.24 -15.74
N GLY A 74 1.88 -10.42 -16.02
CA GLY A 74 1.25 -11.74 -16.05
C GLY A 74 1.08 -12.39 -14.67
N LEU A 75 1.00 -11.60 -13.60
CA LEU A 75 0.74 -12.14 -12.27
C LEU A 75 -0.68 -12.72 -12.19
N PRO A 76 -0.93 -13.71 -11.30
CA PRO A 76 -2.26 -14.23 -11.05
C PRO A 76 -3.29 -13.12 -10.79
N ILE A 77 -4.48 -13.21 -11.40
CA ILE A 77 -5.49 -12.14 -11.36
C ILE A 77 -5.90 -11.75 -9.94
N VAL A 78 -5.90 -12.70 -8.99
CA VAL A 78 -6.18 -12.42 -7.57
C VAL A 78 -5.14 -11.46 -6.96
N ILE A 79 -3.87 -11.55 -7.37
CA ILE A 79 -2.80 -10.65 -6.92
C ILE A 79 -2.97 -9.27 -7.57
N VAL A 80 -3.34 -9.23 -8.85
CA VAL A 80 -3.62 -7.97 -9.58
C VAL A 80 -4.77 -7.22 -8.92
N LEU A 81 -5.87 -7.90 -8.57
CA LEU A 81 -7.02 -7.29 -7.92
C LEU A 81 -6.72 -6.87 -6.47
N ARG A 82 -5.84 -7.58 -5.76
CA ARG A 82 -5.35 -7.12 -4.44
C ARG A 82 -4.54 -5.84 -4.59
N ALA A 83 -3.67 -5.74 -5.60
CA ALA A 83 -2.98 -4.49 -5.89
C ALA A 83 -3.96 -3.35 -6.26
N ALA A 84 -5.03 -3.67 -7.00
CA ALA A 84 -6.08 -2.69 -7.31
C ALA A 84 -6.76 -2.15 -6.04
N SER A 85 -6.97 -3.00 -5.02
CA SER A 85 -7.59 -2.59 -3.76
C SER A 85 -6.71 -1.63 -2.95
N HIS A 86 -5.40 -1.57 -3.23
CA HIS A 86 -4.48 -0.63 -2.59
C HIS A 86 -4.85 0.83 -2.89
N LEU A 87 -5.52 1.09 -4.02
CA LEU A 87 -6.03 2.42 -4.36
C LEU A 87 -6.91 3.01 -3.25
N ILE A 88 -7.69 2.17 -2.57
CA ILE A 88 -8.62 2.59 -1.51
C ILE A 88 -7.84 3.19 -0.34
N PHE A 89 -6.91 2.42 0.26
CA PHE A 89 -6.16 2.91 1.40
C PHE A 89 -5.18 4.03 0.99
N ALA A 90 -4.57 3.94 -0.20
CA ALA A 90 -3.64 4.97 -0.68
C ALA A 90 -4.34 6.32 -0.84
N ALA A 91 -5.57 6.34 -1.37
CA ALA A 91 -6.35 7.57 -1.48
C ALA A 91 -6.76 8.10 -0.09
N ILE A 92 -7.40 7.26 0.74
CA ILE A 92 -7.89 7.65 2.07
C ILE A 92 -6.73 8.17 2.93
N GLY A 93 -5.64 7.40 3.02
CA GLY A 93 -4.49 7.76 3.81
C GLY A 93 -3.82 9.03 3.32
N ALA A 94 -3.69 9.23 2.00
CA ALA A 94 -3.07 10.46 1.47
C ALA A 94 -3.92 11.70 1.77
N TYR A 95 -5.24 11.64 1.55
CA TYR A 95 -6.11 12.77 1.88
C TYR A 95 -6.12 13.06 3.38
N TYR A 96 -6.14 12.03 4.22
CA TYR A 96 -6.06 12.19 5.67
C TYR A 96 -4.76 12.87 6.09
N LEU A 97 -3.62 12.44 5.54
CA LEU A 97 -2.30 12.99 5.86
C LEU A 97 -2.13 14.43 5.40
N GLN A 98 -2.69 14.80 4.23
CA GLN A 98 -2.72 16.20 3.81
C GLN A 98 -3.55 17.09 4.73
N ALA A 99 -4.64 16.55 5.30
CA ALA A 99 -5.45 17.28 6.28
C ALA A 99 -4.79 17.32 7.67
N HIS A 100 -3.93 16.35 7.99
CA HIS A 100 -3.28 16.20 9.30
C HIS A 100 -1.76 15.96 9.15
N PRO A 101 -0.97 16.94 8.69
CA PRO A 101 0.44 16.75 8.32
C PRO A 101 1.34 16.31 9.50
N THR A 102 0.96 16.67 10.73
CA THR A 102 1.70 16.27 11.94
C THR A 102 1.55 14.80 12.33
N THR A 103 0.67 14.03 11.67
CA THR A 103 0.33 12.65 12.06
C THR A 103 1.55 11.73 12.11
N LEU A 104 2.41 11.76 11.09
CA LEU A 104 3.56 10.85 11.00
C LEU A 104 4.69 11.21 11.97
N ASN A 105 4.79 12.49 12.33
CA ASN A 105 5.85 13.02 13.21
C ASN A 105 5.59 12.69 14.70
N ILE A 106 4.34 12.41 15.07
CA ILE A 106 3.96 12.07 16.45
C ILE A 106 3.74 10.56 16.54
N PRO A 107 4.62 9.79 17.23
CA PRO A 107 4.56 8.33 17.23
C PRO A 107 3.19 7.74 17.58
N LYS A 108 2.52 8.28 18.61
CA LYS A 108 1.16 7.84 18.99
C LYS A 108 0.14 8.04 17.87
N LYS A 109 0.16 9.19 17.17
CA LYS A 109 -0.74 9.47 16.05
C LYS A 109 -0.40 8.61 14.85
N ARG A 110 0.89 8.38 14.58
CA ARG A 110 1.37 7.51 13.50
C ARG A 110 0.90 6.07 13.69
N TYR A 111 1.11 5.49 14.87
CA TYR A 111 0.66 4.11 15.14
C TYR A 111 -0.86 3.98 15.07
N PHE A 112 -1.60 4.95 15.60
CA PHE A 112 -3.06 4.97 15.49
C PHE A 112 -3.51 5.06 14.02
N PHE A 113 -2.93 5.97 13.25
CA PHE A 113 -3.18 6.09 11.80
C PHE A 113 -2.84 4.80 11.06
N SER A 114 -1.67 4.22 11.32
CA SER A 114 -1.20 2.97 10.71
C SER A 114 -2.16 1.82 10.98
N PHE A 115 -2.62 1.67 12.22
CA PHE A 115 -3.57 0.63 12.59
C PHE A 115 -4.88 0.74 11.80
N TRP A 116 -5.52 1.91 11.79
CA TRP A 116 -6.80 2.09 11.11
C TRP A 116 -6.70 2.02 9.59
N LEU A 117 -5.62 2.58 9.02
CA LEU A 117 -5.38 2.49 7.59
C LEU A 117 -5.21 1.04 7.14
N ASN A 118 -4.47 0.24 7.92
CA ASN A 118 -4.23 -1.16 7.59
C ASN A 118 -5.43 -2.07 7.88
N ILE A 119 -6.38 -1.66 8.72
CA ILE A 119 -7.70 -2.29 8.77
C ILE A 119 -8.44 -2.12 7.43
N ILE A 120 -8.44 -0.90 6.87
CA ILE A 120 -9.08 -0.64 5.57
C ILE A 120 -8.41 -1.48 4.47
N HIS A 121 -7.07 -1.52 4.47
CA HIS A 121 -6.29 -2.35 3.56
C HIS A 121 -6.66 -3.84 3.70
N ALA A 122 -6.61 -4.39 4.91
CA ALA A 122 -6.94 -5.78 5.19
C ALA A 122 -8.36 -6.14 4.75
N LEU A 123 -9.36 -5.31 5.07
CA LEU A 123 -10.74 -5.53 4.65
C LEU A 123 -10.87 -5.54 3.13
N ALA A 124 -10.21 -4.61 2.44
CA ALA A 124 -10.26 -4.55 0.99
C ALA A 124 -9.63 -5.80 0.34
N GLU A 125 -8.51 -6.29 0.87
CA GLU A 125 -7.91 -7.54 0.38
C GLU A 125 -8.76 -8.76 0.71
N VAL A 126 -9.34 -8.86 1.90
CA VAL A 126 -10.25 -9.96 2.28
C VAL A 126 -11.43 -10.01 1.33
N VAL A 127 -12.04 -8.86 1.00
CA VAL A 127 -13.15 -8.80 0.04
C VAL A 127 -12.70 -9.28 -1.33
N VAL A 128 -11.55 -8.81 -1.84
CA VAL A 128 -11.04 -9.25 -3.14
C VAL A 128 -10.79 -10.76 -3.15
N VAL A 129 -10.07 -11.29 -2.16
CA VAL A 129 -9.76 -12.72 -2.14
C VAL A 129 -11.05 -13.51 -2.00
N ALA A 130 -11.97 -13.13 -1.12
CA ALA A 130 -13.24 -13.82 -0.95
C ALA A 130 -14.04 -13.88 -2.25
N LEU A 131 -14.13 -12.77 -3.01
CA LEU A 131 -14.83 -12.75 -4.29
C LEU A 131 -14.14 -13.64 -5.35
N MET A 132 -12.82 -13.79 -5.27
CA MET A 132 -12.04 -14.55 -6.24
C MET A 132 -11.89 -16.04 -5.90
N THR A 133 -12.06 -16.44 -4.64
CA THR A 133 -11.81 -17.81 -4.17
C THR A 133 -13.05 -18.51 -3.61
N ASN A 134 -14.19 -17.82 -3.49
CA ASN A 134 -15.44 -18.43 -3.03
C ASN A 134 -16.01 -19.40 -4.08
N GLN A 135 -15.61 -20.67 -3.99
CA GLN A 135 -16.24 -21.79 -4.68
C GLN A 135 -17.05 -22.59 -3.66
N ALA A 136 -18.27 -23.00 -4.02
CA ALA A 136 -19.28 -23.53 -3.10
C ALA A 136 -18.75 -24.68 -2.21
N GLY A 137 -18.77 -24.46 -0.88
CA GLY A 137 -18.31 -25.42 0.12
C GLY A 137 -17.41 -24.77 1.19
N VAL A 138 -17.96 -23.87 2.01
CA VAL A 138 -17.17 -23.09 2.98
C VAL A 138 -16.73 -23.95 4.16
N GLU A 139 -15.46 -24.33 4.19
CA GLU A 139 -14.83 -25.08 5.29
C GLU A 139 -14.25 -24.15 6.38
N VAL A 140 -14.03 -24.68 7.60
CA VAL A 140 -13.37 -23.94 8.71
C VAL A 140 -12.00 -23.38 8.31
N ASN A 141 -11.25 -24.09 7.45
CA ASN A 141 -9.97 -23.63 6.92
C ASN A 141 -10.09 -22.37 6.06
N TYR A 142 -11.24 -22.15 5.41
CA TYR A 142 -11.47 -20.97 4.58
C TYR A 142 -11.62 -19.71 5.43
N PHE A 143 -12.33 -19.79 6.56
CA PHE A 143 -12.43 -18.68 7.52
C PHE A 143 -11.09 -18.36 8.17
N TYR A 144 -10.29 -19.38 8.50
CA TYR A 144 -8.93 -19.17 8.99
C TYR A 144 -8.06 -18.47 7.93
N MET A 145 -8.12 -18.92 6.67
CA MET A 145 -7.37 -18.33 5.57
C MET A 145 -7.77 -16.87 5.29
N LEU A 146 -9.06 -16.55 5.24
CA LEU A 146 -9.51 -15.18 5.02
C LEU A 146 -9.28 -14.28 6.25
N GLY A 147 -9.69 -14.73 7.43
CA GLY A 147 -9.66 -13.90 8.64
C GLY A 147 -8.26 -13.73 9.22
N ILE A 148 -7.53 -14.84 9.39
CA ILE A 148 -6.23 -14.83 10.06
C ILE A 148 -5.10 -14.57 9.07
N LEU A 149 -4.98 -15.37 8.01
CA LEU A 149 -3.90 -15.17 7.06
C LEU A 149 -4.10 -13.83 6.34
N ILE A 150 -5.15 -13.68 5.55
CA ILE A 150 -5.30 -12.45 4.75
C ILE A 150 -5.64 -11.26 5.64
N GLY A 151 -6.64 -11.34 6.53
CA GLY A 151 -7.05 -10.22 7.36
C GLY A 151 -5.96 -9.75 8.34
N VAL A 152 -5.66 -10.58 9.35
CA VAL A 152 -4.67 -10.21 10.38
C VAL A 152 -3.25 -10.11 9.80
N GLY A 153 -2.88 -11.00 8.88
CA GLY A 153 -1.59 -10.93 8.21
C GLY A 153 -1.39 -9.63 7.43
N THR A 154 -2.37 -9.19 6.63
CA THR A 154 -2.27 -7.90 5.91
C THR A 154 -2.24 -6.72 6.87
N LEU A 155 -3.00 -6.76 7.98
CA LEU A 155 -2.94 -5.71 9.01
C LEU A 155 -1.51 -5.55 9.56
N ILE A 156 -0.90 -6.63 10.04
CA ILE A 156 0.44 -6.59 10.63
C ILE A 156 1.48 -6.22 9.57
N HIS A 157 1.40 -6.87 8.40
CA HIS A 157 2.30 -6.64 7.27
C HIS A 157 2.30 -5.17 6.83
N GLY A 158 1.12 -4.60 6.63
CA GLY A 158 0.97 -3.21 6.24
C GLY A 158 1.41 -2.21 7.32
N MET A 159 1.26 -2.55 8.61
CA MET A 159 1.79 -1.72 9.70
C MET A 159 3.32 -1.69 9.68
N VAL A 160 3.98 -2.83 9.45
CA VAL A 160 5.43 -2.92 9.31
C VAL A 160 5.91 -2.12 8.09
N ASP A 161 5.27 -2.31 6.94
CA ASP A 161 5.60 -1.60 5.70
C ASP A 161 5.44 -0.07 5.85
N LEU A 162 4.45 0.41 6.60
CA LEU A 162 4.26 1.84 6.87
C LEU A 162 5.38 2.40 7.77
N GLU A 163 5.78 1.69 8.82
CA GLU A 163 6.90 2.12 9.66
C GLU A 163 8.23 2.16 8.89
N LEU A 164 8.45 1.17 8.02
CA LEU A 164 9.58 1.19 7.09
C LEU A 164 9.50 2.42 6.17
N ALA A 165 8.34 2.65 5.54
CA ALA A 165 8.15 3.83 4.70
C ALA A 165 8.41 5.14 5.45
N TYR A 166 7.94 5.26 6.70
CA TYR A 166 8.21 6.43 7.54
C TYR A 166 9.71 6.60 7.79
N PHE A 167 10.41 5.52 8.17
CA PHE A 167 11.84 5.54 8.42
C PHE A 167 12.62 6.02 7.18
N PHE A 168 12.29 5.51 5.99
CA PHE A 168 12.90 5.95 4.74
C PHE A 168 12.58 7.41 4.42
N ALA A 169 11.30 7.81 4.50
CA ALA A 169 10.87 9.17 4.22
C ALA A 169 11.55 10.18 5.15
N HIS A 170 11.63 9.87 6.44
CA HIS A 170 12.27 10.70 7.45
C HIS A 170 13.78 10.82 7.20
N THR A 171 14.47 9.70 6.98
CA THR A 171 15.91 9.68 6.73
C THR A 171 16.28 10.45 5.46
N ILE A 172 15.53 10.26 4.38
CA ILE A 172 15.76 10.98 3.11
C ILE A 172 15.48 12.47 3.29
N SER A 173 14.41 12.85 3.98
CA SER A 173 14.07 14.26 4.21
C SER A 173 15.10 14.99 5.08
N GLN A 174 15.80 14.29 5.97
CA GLN A 174 16.90 14.86 6.75
C GLN A 174 18.20 15.00 5.95
N ARG A 175 18.49 14.03 5.06
CA ARG A 175 19.74 13.98 4.30
C ARG A 175 19.69 14.74 2.98
N THR A 176 18.50 15.07 2.50
CA THR A 176 18.28 15.77 1.23
C THR A 176 17.45 17.03 1.47
N ARG A 177 17.54 18.02 0.57
CA ARG A 177 16.65 19.20 0.58
C ARG A 177 15.21 18.87 0.12
N HIS A 178 14.83 17.60 0.09
CA HIS A 178 13.55 17.15 -0.45
C HIS A 178 12.65 16.63 0.66
N GLN A 179 11.55 17.33 0.89
CA GLN A 179 10.53 16.91 1.84
C GLN A 179 9.65 15.80 1.22
N LEU A 180 9.61 14.64 1.89
CA LEU A 180 8.76 13.48 1.55
C LEU A 180 7.64 13.25 2.57
N LEU A 181 7.73 13.89 3.74
CA LEU A 181 6.67 13.89 4.75
C LEU A 181 5.70 15.07 4.50
N PRO A 182 4.39 14.87 4.70
CA PRO A 182 3.36 15.88 4.47
C PRO A 182 3.49 17.10 5.40
#